data_AF-A0A2W6CQT5-F1
#
_entry.id   AF-A0A2W6CQT5-F1
#
_cell.length_a   1.000
_cell.length_b   1.000
_cell.length_c   1.000
_cell.angle_alpha   90.00
_cell.angle_beta   90.00
_cell.angle_gamma   90.00
#
_symmetry.space_group_name_H-M   'P 1'
#
loop_
_entity.id
_entity.type
_entity.pdbx_description
1 polymer ?
#
loop_
_entity_poly.entity_id
_entity_poly.type
_entity_poly.pdbx_seq_one_letter_code
_entity_poly.pdbx_strand_id
1 'polypeptide(L)'
;MKCLRRSGRIPGGEGSGTVLVTMGLSLRGRGGVVGLVGRLRAWRRYRRMSARLAELDRHDRKAAPQRNATPLASRPRLISNSVLIYALSFVAIVGLLLYVGSAFPWLAGKPSQQPPAAHLSVPSTATTGPFAFLATTPAGRPVTYDPCHPIHYVVNPAAMPLGAMRVIRDAIRTISTATKLKFIDDGLTQEPPNLTNRPPSQPQRYGQRWAPVLIAWTDQAPYPMVGGDIAGIGGSTTFEPDGPESARYVTGEIALNQADFTQILTRDGGDAEARAIVMHELGHVVGLGHVTDPRELMAPKETGQTALGPGDRQGLATVGAGPCWPDT
;
A
#
# COMPACT_ATOMS: atom_id res chain seq x y z
N MET A 1 -4.53 -8.19 -8.21
CA MET A 1 -5.63 -7.99 -7.25
C MET A 1 -6.95 -8.33 -7.92
N LYS A 2 -7.79 -9.17 -7.31
CA LYS A 2 -9.18 -9.41 -7.73
C LYS A 2 -10.02 -9.28 -6.47
N CYS A 3 -10.83 -8.23 -6.37
CA CYS A 3 -11.68 -7.98 -5.20
C CYS A 3 -12.93 -8.88 -5.20
N LEU A 4 -13.59 -8.93 -4.04
CA LEU A 4 -14.79 -9.71 -3.74
C LEU A 4 -15.85 -9.58 -4.84
N ARG A 5 -16.02 -10.66 -5.61
CA ARG A 5 -16.99 -10.75 -6.71
C ARG A 5 -18.21 -11.58 -6.29
N ARG A 6 -19.40 -11.03 -6.50
CA ARG A 6 -20.69 -11.71 -6.24
C ARG A 6 -20.98 -12.81 -7.26
N SER A 7 -21.50 -13.96 -6.82
CA SER A 7 -22.05 -15.01 -7.68
C SER A 7 -23.58 -14.86 -7.74
N GLY A 8 -24.12 -14.39 -8.86
CA GLY A 8 -25.56 -14.40 -9.11
C GLY A 8 -26.07 -15.81 -9.38
N ARG A 9 -27.10 -16.25 -8.64
CA ARG A 9 -27.87 -17.47 -8.92
C ARG A 9 -29.23 -17.02 -9.46
N ILE A 10 -29.54 -17.37 -10.71
CA ILE A 10 -30.86 -17.15 -11.34
C ILE A 10 -31.68 -18.46 -11.20
N PRO A 11 -32.95 -18.42 -10.76
CA PRO A 11 -33.81 -19.60 -10.74
C PRO A 11 -34.41 -19.88 -12.13
N GLY A 12 -34.67 -21.15 -12.39
CA GLY A 12 -34.95 -21.70 -13.72
C GLY A 12 -36.29 -21.32 -14.36
N GLY A 13 -36.34 -21.61 -15.66
CA GLY A 13 -37.55 -21.68 -16.48
C GLY A 13 -37.34 -22.74 -17.56
N GLU A 14 -38.24 -23.71 -17.59
CA GLU A 14 -38.29 -24.82 -18.54
C GLU A 14 -38.55 -24.34 -19.97
N GLY A 15 -37.99 -25.06 -20.95
CA GLY A 15 -38.22 -24.83 -22.37
C GLY A 15 -37.59 -25.93 -23.21
N SER A 16 -38.41 -26.90 -23.60
CA SER A 16 -38.10 -28.08 -24.40
C SER A 16 -37.50 -27.76 -25.77
N GLY A 17 -36.52 -28.54 -26.22
CA GLY A 17 -35.88 -28.39 -27.52
C GLY A 17 -34.87 -29.49 -27.80
N THR A 18 -35.36 -30.62 -28.31
CA THR A 18 -34.56 -31.74 -28.84
C THR A 18 -33.71 -31.29 -30.03
N VAL A 19 -32.37 -31.36 -29.91
CA VAL A 19 -31.47 -31.37 -31.07
C VAL A 19 -30.40 -32.45 -30.86
N LEU A 20 -30.35 -33.34 -31.86
CA LEU A 20 -29.36 -34.38 -32.11
C LEU A 20 -27.92 -33.93 -31.80
N VAL A 21 -27.17 -34.69 -30.99
CA VAL A 21 -25.71 -34.57 -30.92
C VAL A 21 -25.09 -35.94 -31.23
N THR A 22 -24.53 -36.01 -32.43
CA THR A 22 -23.66 -37.07 -32.93
C THR A 22 -22.35 -37.07 -32.15
N MET A 23 -21.91 -38.25 -31.69
CA MET A 23 -20.56 -38.47 -31.17
C MET A 23 -19.51 -38.23 -32.27
N GLY A 24 -18.49 -37.43 -31.96
CA GLY A 24 -17.29 -37.24 -32.77
C GLY A 24 -16.06 -37.12 -31.88
N LEU A 25 -15.09 -38.00 -32.12
CA LEU A 25 -13.83 -38.20 -31.41
C LEU A 25 -12.92 -36.96 -31.30
N SER A 26 -12.20 -36.90 -30.18
CA SER A 26 -10.75 -36.59 -30.03
C SER A 26 -10.15 -35.41 -30.79
N LEU A 27 -9.63 -34.41 -30.06
CA LEU A 27 -8.35 -33.77 -30.37
C LEU A 27 -7.73 -33.13 -29.11
N ARG A 28 -6.54 -33.59 -28.75
CA ARG A 28 -5.60 -32.96 -27.80
C ARG A 28 -5.15 -31.58 -28.32
N GLY A 29 -5.06 -30.61 -27.40
CA GLY A 29 -3.93 -29.67 -27.34
C GLY A 29 -4.18 -28.22 -27.79
N ARG A 30 -3.93 -27.26 -26.88
CA ARG A 30 -3.09 -26.04 -27.03
C ARG A 30 -3.50 -24.94 -26.04
N GLY A 31 -2.93 -24.98 -24.83
CA GLY A 31 -3.07 -23.93 -23.82
C GLY A 31 -1.74 -23.23 -23.49
N GLY A 32 -0.96 -22.81 -24.49
CA GLY A 32 0.40 -22.27 -24.27
C GLY A 32 0.80 -21.00 -25.01
N VAL A 33 0.01 -20.50 -25.98
CA VAL A 33 0.50 -19.47 -26.92
C VAL A 33 -0.07 -18.07 -26.68
N VAL A 34 -1.22 -17.94 -26.00
CA VAL A 34 -1.90 -16.64 -25.86
C VAL A 34 -1.18 -15.70 -24.87
N GLY A 35 -0.51 -16.22 -23.85
CA GLY A 35 0.22 -15.42 -22.86
C GLY A 35 1.53 -14.81 -23.37
N LEU A 36 2.25 -15.52 -24.25
CA LEU A 36 3.54 -15.07 -24.77
C LEU A 36 3.38 -13.98 -25.84
N VAL A 37 2.37 -14.11 -26.70
CA VAL A 37 2.07 -13.12 -27.75
C VAL A 37 1.60 -11.79 -27.15
N GLY A 38 0.83 -11.83 -26.05
CA GLY A 38 0.43 -10.65 -25.28
C GLY A 38 1.63 -9.90 -24.67
N ARG A 39 2.57 -10.64 -24.05
CA ARG A 39 3.81 -10.08 -23.48
C ARG A 39 4.75 -9.52 -24.56
N LEU A 40 4.88 -10.20 -25.69
CA LEU A 40 5.68 -9.72 -26.83
C LEU A 40 5.07 -8.45 -27.46
N ARG A 41 3.74 -8.34 -27.55
CA ARG A 41 3.07 -7.13 -28.05
C ARG A 41 3.24 -5.95 -27.08
N ALA A 42 3.17 -6.18 -25.77
CA ALA A 42 3.43 -5.15 -24.77
C ALA A 42 4.89 -4.66 -24.81
N TRP A 43 5.86 -5.59 -24.92
CA TRP A 43 7.28 -5.26 -25.00
C TRP A 43 7.65 -4.53 -26.32
N ARG A 44 7.04 -4.90 -27.45
CA ARG A 44 7.20 -4.15 -28.71
C ARG A 44 6.59 -2.76 -28.68
N ARG A 45 5.53 -2.52 -27.88
CA ARG A 45 4.97 -1.18 -27.66
C ARG A 45 5.91 -0.34 -26.79
N TYR A 46 6.47 -0.92 -25.73
CA TYR A 46 7.46 -0.27 -24.87
C TYR A 46 8.72 0.17 -25.66
N ARG A 47 9.29 -0.72 -26.49
CA ARG A 47 10.45 -0.39 -27.34
C ARG A 47 10.17 0.71 -28.38
N ARG A 48 8.95 0.75 -28.94
CA ARG A 48 8.57 1.82 -29.87
C ARG A 48 8.42 3.17 -29.16
N MET A 49 7.91 3.17 -27.93
CA MET A 49 7.75 4.37 -27.13
C MET A 49 9.09 4.92 -26.65
N SER A 50 10.01 4.05 -26.21
CA SER A 50 11.37 4.46 -25.82
C SER A 50 12.18 5.04 -26.98
N ALA A 51 12.00 4.50 -28.20
CA ALA A 51 12.65 5.04 -29.39
C ALA A 51 12.15 6.45 -29.75
N ARG A 52 10.83 6.70 -29.61
CA ARG A 52 10.25 8.04 -29.81
C ARG A 52 10.70 9.05 -28.77
N LEU A 53 10.81 8.65 -27.50
CA LEU A 53 11.32 9.51 -26.44
C LEU A 53 12.79 9.90 -26.67
N ALA A 54 13.64 8.96 -27.09
CA ALA A 54 15.04 9.24 -27.42
C ALA A 54 15.19 10.14 -28.66
N GLU A 55 14.20 10.15 -29.56
CA GLU A 55 14.15 11.06 -30.70
C GLU A 55 13.76 12.47 -30.28
N LEU A 56 12.75 12.62 -29.41
CA LEU A 56 12.39 13.89 -28.77
C LEU A 56 13.58 14.52 -28.02
N ASP A 57 14.29 13.74 -27.20
CA ASP A 57 15.50 14.20 -26.48
C ASP A 57 16.60 14.73 -27.43
N ARG A 58 16.74 14.13 -28.62
CA ARG A 58 17.68 14.60 -29.63
C ARG A 58 17.23 15.91 -30.29
N HIS A 59 15.93 16.10 -30.46
CA HIS A 59 15.38 17.34 -30.98
C HIS A 59 15.50 18.48 -29.96
N ASP A 60 15.28 18.21 -28.67
CA ASP A 60 15.47 19.20 -27.60
C ASP A 60 16.94 19.62 -27.46
N ARG A 61 17.89 18.67 -27.56
CA ARG A 61 19.33 19.02 -27.59
C ARG A 61 19.73 19.85 -28.80
N LYS A 62 19.04 19.68 -29.94
CA LYS A 62 19.26 20.49 -31.16
C LYS A 62 18.52 21.84 -31.10
N ALA A 63 17.46 21.95 -30.31
CA ALA A 63 16.66 23.15 -30.13
C ALA A 63 17.17 24.05 -28.98
N ALA A 64 18.12 23.59 -28.16
CA ALA A 64 18.78 24.41 -27.16
C ALA A 64 19.58 25.55 -27.84
N PRO A 65 19.25 26.83 -27.62
CA PRO A 65 19.96 27.93 -28.26
C PRO A 65 21.40 28.01 -27.73
N GLN A 66 22.36 27.97 -28.66
CA GLN A 66 23.75 28.26 -28.38
C GLN A 66 23.87 29.72 -27.90
N ARG A 67 23.91 29.91 -26.58
CA ARG A 67 24.40 31.16 -26.01
C ARG A 67 25.90 31.21 -26.29
N ASN A 68 26.28 32.05 -27.25
CA ASN A 68 27.68 32.37 -27.54
C ASN A 68 28.31 32.98 -26.28
N ALA A 69 28.96 32.13 -25.47
CA ALA A 69 29.82 32.58 -24.39
C ALA A 69 31.12 33.11 -25.03
N THR A 70 31.24 34.43 -25.09
CA THR A 70 32.50 35.11 -25.41
C THR A 70 33.53 34.71 -24.34
N PRO A 71 34.76 34.30 -24.71
CA PRO A 71 35.77 33.95 -23.72
C PRO A 71 36.24 35.23 -23.02
N LEU A 72 35.73 35.47 -21.81
CA LEU A 72 36.29 36.49 -20.93
C LEU A 72 37.69 36.04 -20.51
N ALA A 73 38.69 36.82 -20.91
CA ALA A 73 40.08 36.68 -20.49
C ALA A 73 40.17 36.48 -18.97
N SER A 74 40.76 35.36 -18.58
CA SER A 74 41.03 34.98 -17.20
C SER A 74 42.06 35.92 -16.59
N ARG A 75 41.59 36.99 -15.94
CA ARG A 75 42.40 37.73 -14.96
C ARG A 75 42.62 36.83 -13.74
N PRO A 76 43.86 36.69 -13.23
CA PRO A 76 44.10 35.91 -12.02
C PRO A 76 43.36 36.60 -10.86
N ARG A 77 42.36 35.92 -10.30
CA ARG A 77 41.70 36.35 -9.08
C ARG A 77 42.69 36.15 -7.94
N LEU A 78 43.29 37.24 -7.46
CA LEU A 78 43.95 37.26 -6.16
C LEU A 78 42.92 36.78 -5.12
N ILE A 79 43.17 35.61 -4.55
CA ILE A 79 42.34 35.05 -3.47
C ILE A 79 42.44 36.04 -2.32
N SER A 80 41.32 36.67 -1.97
CA SER A 80 41.25 37.57 -0.80
C SER A 80 41.74 36.81 0.43
N ASN A 81 42.64 37.43 1.21
CA ASN A 81 43.21 36.86 2.44
C ASN A 81 42.14 36.27 3.37
N SER A 82 40.90 36.78 3.31
CA SER A 82 39.75 36.27 4.05
C SER A 82 39.42 34.80 3.76
N VAL A 83 39.48 34.36 2.49
CA VAL A 83 39.13 32.97 2.11
C VAL A 83 40.16 31.97 2.64
N LEU A 84 41.44 32.36 2.65
CA LEU A 84 42.51 31.55 3.20
C LEU A 84 42.39 31.44 4.73
N ILE A 85 42.02 32.53 5.41
CA ILE A 85 41.76 32.54 6.85
C ILE A 85 40.59 31.62 7.21
N TYR A 86 39.48 31.66 6.46
CA TYR A 86 38.33 30.78 6.70
C TYR A 86 38.64 29.31 6.43
N ALA A 87 39.42 29.00 5.39
CA ALA A 87 39.83 27.63 5.10
C ALA A 87 40.73 27.06 6.21
N LEU A 88 41.70 27.85 6.70
CA LEU A 88 42.61 27.43 7.77
C LEU A 88 41.88 27.28 9.11
N SER A 89 40.96 28.18 9.43
CA SER A 89 40.15 28.07 10.66
C SER A 89 39.17 26.89 10.61
N PHE A 90 38.60 26.56 9.44
CA PHE A 90 37.79 25.35 9.27
C PHE A 90 38.60 24.07 9.50
N VAL A 91 39.81 23.97 8.94
CA VAL A 91 40.70 22.81 9.16
C VAL A 91 41.11 22.69 10.63
N ALA A 92 41.41 23.81 11.30
CA ALA A 92 41.74 23.81 12.72
C ALA A 92 40.56 23.36 13.59
N ILE A 93 39.33 23.79 13.28
CA ILE A 93 38.12 23.40 14.02
C ILE A 93 37.81 21.91 13.80
N VAL A 94 37.90 21.41 12.56
CA VAL A 94 37.70 19.98 12.27
C VAL A 94 38.77 19.14 12.97
N GLY A 95 40.03 19.56 12.93
CA GLY A 95 41.12 18.91 13.64
C GLY A 95 40.89 18.88 15.16
N LEU A 96 40.41 19.98 15.73
CA LEU A 96 40.09 20.06 17.16
C LEU A 96 38.91 19.15 17.53
N LEU A 97 37.85 19.09 16.72
CA LEU A 97 36.70 18.21 16.95
C LEU A 97 37.09 16.73 16.90
N LEU A 98 37.95 16.35 15.95
CA LEU A 98 38.50 14.99 15.86
C LEU A 98 39.44 14.66 17.01
N TYR A 99 40.25 15.63 17.45
CA TYR A 99 41.13 15.47 18.61
C TYR A 99 40.34 15.31 19.92
N VAL A 100 39.30 16.13 20.14
CA VAL A 100 38.44 16.01 21.33
C VAL A 100 37.71 14.68 21.35
N GLY A 101 37.19 14.21 20.20
CA GLY A 101 36.52 12.90 20.09
C GLY A 101 37.46 11.70 20.34
N SER A 102 38.76 11.84 20.08
CA SER A 102 39.75 10.77 20.30
C SER A 102 40.44 10.85 21.66
N ALA A 103 40.70 12.04 22.19
CA ALA A 103 41.36 12.25 23.48
C ALA A 103 40.40 12.07 24.68
N PHE A 104 39.09 12.24 24.48
CA PHE A 104 38.09 12.13 25.55
C PHE A 104 36.95 11.17 25.15
N PRO A 105 37.21 9.86 25.00
CA PRO A 105 36.21 8.87 24.60
C PRO A 105 35.06 8.69 25.60
N TRP A 106 35.13 9.30 26.79
CA TRP A 106 34.08 9.33 27.80
C TRP A 106 33.05 10.47 27.62
N LEU A 107 33.32 11.46 26.74
CA LEU A 107 32.36 12.49 26.33
C LEU A 107 31.42 11.99 25.22
N ALA A 108 31.88 11.04 24.40
CA ALA A 108 31.00 10.21 23.59
C ALA A 108 30.30 9.23 24.55
N GLY A 109 29.06 9.54 24.93
CA GLY A 109 28.27 8.71 25.84
C GLY A 109 28.39 7.24 25.44
N LYS A 110 28.62 6.37 26.43
CA LYS A 110 28.71 4.92 26.19
C LYS A 110 27.52 4.51 25.32
N PRO A 111 27.73 3.82 24.18
CA PRO A 111 26.61 3.25 23.46
C PRO A 111 25.86 2.37 24.46
N SER A 112 24.61 2.73 24.76
CA SER A 112 23.76 1.92 25.59
C SER A 112 23.67 0.56 24.90
N GLN A 113 24.30 -0.45 25.48
CA GLN A 113 23.95 -1.84 25.22
C GLN A 113 22.53 -2.02 25.77
N GLN A 114 21.56 -1.50 25.03
CA GLN A 114 20.18 -1.90 25.17
C GLN A 114 20.20 -3.38 24.77
N PRO A 115 19.86 -4.30 25.68
CA PRO A 115 19.70 -5.69 25.28
C PRO A 115 18.75 -5.70 24.07
N PRO A 116 19.00 -6.54 23.04
CA PRO A 116 18.12 -6.62 21.89
C PRO A 116 16.71 -6.70 22.43
N ALA A 117 15.86 -5.75 22.01
CA ALA A 117 14.45 -5.74 22.37
C ALA A 117 13.98 -7.17 22.17
N ALA A 118 13.57 -7.83 23.26
CA ALA A 118 13.07 -9.17 23.17
C ALA A 118 11.99 -9.12 22.10
N HIS A 119 12.25 -9.75 20.95
CA HIS A 119 11.23 -10.00 19.95
C HIS A 119 10.12 -10.66 20.76
N LEU A 120 9.03 -9.91 21.00
CA LEU A 120 7.87 -10.44 21.69
C LEU A 120 7.56 -11.72 20.94
N SER A 121 7.85 -12.85 21.59
CA SER A 121 7.66 -14.15 20.99
C SER A 121 6.17 -14.24 20.77
N VAL A 122 5.73 -14.05 19.53
CA VAL A 122 4.34 -14.29 19.15
C VAL A 122 4.10 -15.73 19.59
N PRO A 123 3.16 -15.99 20.51
CA PRO A 123 2.82 -17.34 20.87
C PRO A 123 2.45 -18.05 19.58
N SER A 124 3.24 -19.05 19.18
CA SER A 124 2.91 -19.92 18.05
C SER A 124 1.79 -20.85 18.51
N THR A 125 0.59 -20.31 18.69
CA THR A 125 -0.62 -21.10 18.52
C THR A 125 -0.67 -21.45 17.06
N ALA A 126 -0.42 -22.72 16.74
CA ALA A 126 -0.61 -23.27 15.40
C ALA A 126 -2.06 -23.00 14.97
N THR A 127 -2.26 -21.95 14.19
CA THR A 127 -3.51 -21.67 13.50
C THR A 127 -3.39 -22.29 12.11
N THR A 128 -4.28 -23.22 11.81
CA THR A 128 -4.21 -24.13 10.65
C THR A 128 -4.79 -23.53 9.36
N GLY A 129 -4.79 -22.20 9.21
CA GLY A 129 -5.38 -21.49 8.05
C GLY A 129 -4.33 -20.80 7.18
N PRO A 130 -4.52 -20.71 5.85
CA PRO A 130 -3.58 -20.02 4.97
C PRO A 130 -3.69 -18.50 5.12
N PHE A 131 -2.56 -17.80 5.01
CA PHE A 131 -2.51 -16.35 4.90
C PHE A 131 -1.43 -15.92 3.91
N ALA A 132 -1.50 -14.68 3.44
CA ALA A 132 -0.55 -14.08 2.52
C ALA A 132 -0.31 -12.61 2.87
N PHE A 133 0.79 -12.05 2.40
CA PHE A 133 1.10 -10.62 2.54
C PHE A 133 1.02 -9.92 1.18
N LEU A 134 0.61 -8.65 1.16
CA LEU A 134 0.58 -7.84 -0.07
C LEU A 134 1.97 -7.61 -0.63
N ALA A 135 2.95 -7.39 0.25
CA ALA A 135 4.33 -7.16 -0.10
C ALA A 135 5.26 -7.79 0.94
N THR A 136 6.40 -8.24 0.45
CA THR A 136 7.53 -8.69 1.26
C THR A 136 8.79 -8.00 0.75
N THR A 137 9.72 -7.70 1.65
CA THR A 137 11.05 -7.22 1.27
C THR A 137 11.83 -8.31 0.54
N PRO A 138 12.92 -7.98 -0.16
CA PRO A 138 13.81 -8.99 -0.76
C PRO A 138 14.27 -10.09 0.22
N ALA A 139 14.50 -9.74 1.49
CA ALA A 139 14.84 -10.69 2.55
C ALA A 139 13.65 -11.52 3.07
N GLY A 140 12.43 -11.29 2.58
CA GLY A 140 11.23 -12.07 2.89
C GLY A 140 10.42 -11.57 4.09
N ARG A 141 10.78 -10.43 4.69
CA ARG A 141 9.99 -9.81 5.77
C ARG A 141 8.71 -9.19 5.19
N PRO A 142 7.54 -9.33 5.83
CA PRO A 142 6.35 -8.60 5.40
C PRO A 142 6.56 -7.09 5.51
N VAL A 143 6.04 -6.33 4.54
CA VAL A 143 5.90 -4.88 4.66
C VAL A 143 4.71 -4.60 5.57
N THR A 144 4.91 -3.79 6.60
CA THR A 144 3.91 -3.51 7.65
C THR A 144 3.89 -2.02 7.99
N TYR A 145 2.87 -1.59 8.73
CA TYR A 145 2.94 -0.32 9.46
C TYR A 145 3.97 -0.41 10.60
N ASP A 146 4.39 0.74 11.12
CA ASP A 146 5.11 0.83 12.40
C ASP A 146 4.13 0.56 13.57
N PRO A 147 4.31 -0.53 14.36
CA PRO A 147 3.44 -0.81 15.49
C PRO A 147 3.70 0.07 16.72
N CYS A 148 4.82 0.81 16.78
CA CYS A 148 5.12 1.75 17.85
C CYS A 148 4.34 3.07 17.72
N HIS A 149 3.84 3.39 16.53
CA HIS A 149 3.06 4.60 16.27
C HIS A 149 1.60 4.27 15.94
N PRO A 150 0.63 5.08 16.41
CA PRO A 150 -0.77 4.84 16.08
C PRO A 150 -1.05 5.11 14.60
N ILE A 151 -1.90 4.28 14.00
CA ILE A 151 -2.45 4.49 12.67
C ILE A 151 -3.64 5.45 12.80
N HIS A 152 -3.47 6.67 12.34
CA HIS A 152 -4.55 7.64 12.26
C HIS A 152 -5.47 7.31 11.09
N TYR A 153 -6.78 7.48 11.26
CA TYR A 153 -7.75 7.36 10.18
C TYR A 153 -8.76 8.50 10.20
N VAL A 154 -9.29 8.82 9.02
CA VAL A 154 -10.36 9.80 8.83
C VAL A 154 -11.45 9.21 7.96
N VAL A 155 -12.69 9.66 8.14
CA VAL A 155 -13.83 9.20 7.34
C VAL A 155 -14.39 10.35 6.51
N ASN A 156 -14.51 10.17 5.19
CA ASN A 156 -15.30 11.07 4.37
C ASN A 156 -16.79 10.66 4.44
N PRO A 157 -17.71 11.48 4.98
CA PRO A 157 -19.10 11.11 5.16
C PRO A 157 -20.00 11.40 3.94
N ALA A 158 -19.50 12.05 2.88
CA ALA A 158 -20.32 12.67 1.84
C ALA A 158 -21.32 11.73 1.15
N ALA A 159 -20.96 10.45 1.00
CA ALA A 159 -21.83 9.41 0.45
C ALA A 159 -21.92 8.20 1.39
N MET A 160 -21.83 8.43 2.70
CA MET A 160 -21.89 7.35 3.69
C MET A 160 -23.32 6.89 3.93
N PRO A 161 -23.66 5.60 3.73
CA PRO A 161 -24.98 5.08 4.07
C PRO A 161 -25.26 5.15 5.59
N LEU A 162 -26.53 5.26 5.95
CA LEU A 162 -26.96 5.20 7.36
C LEU A 162 -26.49 3.88 8.01
N GLY A 163 -25.97 3.98 9.24
CA GLY A 163 -25.43 2.82 9.97
C GLY A 163 -23.98 2.47 9.66
N ALA A 164 -23.43 2.90 8.52
CA ALA A 164 -22.08 2.49 8.10
C ALA A 164 -20.95 2.95 9.04
N MET A 165 -21.09 4.10 9.71
CA MET A 165 -20.11 4.56 10.69
C MET A 165 -19.94 3.56 11.86
N ARG A 166 -21.02 2.90 12.29
CA ARG A 166 -20.96 1.86 13.33
C ARG A 166 -20.15 0.65 12.83
N VAL A 167 -20.44 0.21 11.61
CA VAL A 167 -19.74 -0.88 10.93
C VAL A 167 -18.23 -0.59 10.81
N ILE A 168 -17.85 0.62 10.40
CA ILE A 168 -16.45 1.03 10.31
C ILE A 168 -15.76 0.91 11.67
N ARG A 169 -16.36 1.46 12.73
CA ARG A 169 -15.79 1.42 14.09
C ARG A 169 -15.63 0.00 14.62
N ASP A 170 -16.60 -0.87 14.36
CA ASP A 170 -16.54 -2.28 14.80
C ASP A 170 -15.50 -3.09 14.03
N ALA A 171 -15.35 -2.82 12.72
CA ALA A 171 -14.30 -3.41 11.90
C ALA A 171 -12.90 -2.98 12.40
N ILE A 172 -12.69 -1.67 12.62
CA ILE A 172 -11.43 -1.12 13.14
C ILE A 172 -11.10 -1.74 14.50
N ARG A 173 -12.07 -1.86 15.41
CA ARG A 173 -11.87 -2.50 16.72
C ARG A 173 -11.40 -3.95 16.57
N THR A 174 -12.01 -4.70 15.64
CA THR A 174 -11.68 -6.10 15.38
C THR A 174 -10.26 -6.23 14.84
N ILE A 175 -9.89 -5.40 13.85
CA ILE A 175 -8.55 -5.40 13.25
C ILE A 175 -7.49 -4.92 14.25
N SER A 176 -7.77 -3.87 15.02
CA SER A 176 -6.90 -3.39 16.10
C SER A 176 -6.65 -4.50 17.14
N THR A 177 -7.66 -5.27 17.51
CA THR A 177 -7.53 -6.38 18.47
C THR A 177 -6.65 -7.52 17.93
N ALA A 178 -6.83 -7.87 16.65
CA ALA A 178 -6.13 -8.96 15.99
C ALA A 178 -4.67 -8.63 15.67
N THR A 179 -4.38 -7.36 15.34
CA THR A 179 -3.03 -6.89 15.00
C THR A 179 -2.27 -6.34 16.22
N LYS A 180 -2.97 -5.90 17.27
CA LYS A 180 -2.42 -5.05 18.34
C LYS A 180 -1.97 -3.65 17.90
N LEU A 181 -2.18 -3.28 16.64
CA LEU A 181 -1.97 -1.92 16.16
C LEU A 181 -3.01 -0.98 16.78
N LYS A 182 -2.59 0.22 17.16
CA LYS A 182 -3.47 1.26 17.68
C LYS A 182 -4.04 2.07 16.53
N PHE A 183 -5.35 2.25 16.50
CA PHE A 183 -6.01 3.14 15.54
C PHE A 183 -6.57 4.36 16.26
N ILE A 184 -6.36 5.55 15.69
CA ILE A 184 -6.89 6.82 16.23
C ILE A 184 -7.85 7.42 15.19
N ASP A 185 -9.08 7.69 15.63
CA ASP A 185 -10.08 8.41 14.84
C ASP A 185 -9.77 9.91 14.87
N ASP A 186 -9.29 10.44 13.75
CA ASP A 186 -9.05 11.88 13.56
C ASP A 186 -10.31 12.62 13.09
N GLY A 187 -11.45 11.93 13.04
CA GLY A 187 -12.76 12.49 12.72
C GLY A 187 -13.09 12.48 11.24
N LEU A 188 -13.95 13.43 10.85
CA LEU A 188 -14.48 13.51 9.51
C LEU A 188 -13.58 14.37 8.61
N THR A 189 -13.49 14.02 7.33
CA THR A 189 -12.79 14.79 6.31
C THR A 189 -13.67 15.04 5.10
N GLN A 190 -13.30 16.05 4.31
CA GLN A 190 -13.87 16.29 2.98
C GLN A 190 -12.95 15.76 1.86
N GLU A 191 -11.90 15.01 2.19
CA GLU A 191 -11.00 14.43 1.20
C GLU A 191 -11.74 13.36 0.35
N PRO A 192 -11.90 13.55 -0.97
CA PRO A 192 -12.53 12.54 -1.83
C PRO A 192 -11.60 11.33 -2.03
N PRO A 193 -12.16 10.15 -2.35
CA PRO A 193 -11.32 8.99 -2.67
C PRO A 193 -10.48 9.22 -3.94
N ASN A 194 -9.22 8.80 -3.94
CA ASN A 194 -8.30 8.84 -5.08
C ASN A 194 -7.30 7.68 -5.06
N LEU A 195 -7.81 6.46 -5.27
CA LEU A 195 -7.05 5.20 -5.27
C LEU A 195 -5.85 5.16 -6.24
N THR A 196 -5.75 6.06 -7.22
CA THR A 196 -4.68 6.02 -8.23
C THR A 196 -3.53 6.96 -7.92
N ASN A 197 -3.82 8.12 -7.32
CA ASN A 197 -2.83 9.18 -7.16
C ASN A 197 -3.04 10.02 -5.89
N ARG A 198 -3.49 9.40 -4.79
CA ARG A 198 -3.54 10.05 -3.48
C ARG A 198 -2.11 10.30 -2.97
N PRO A 199 -1.68 11.56 -2.75
CA PRO A 199 -0.36 11.84 -2.21
C PRO A 199 -0.27 11.38 -0.76
N PRO A 200 0.87 10.78 -0.33
CA PRO A 200 1.00 10.26 1.02
C PRO A 200 1.10 11.34 2.11
N SER A 201 1.40 12.59 1.74
CA SER A 201 1.37 13.75 2.64
C SER A 201 0.49 14.85 2.06
N GLN A 202 -0.33 15.46 2.92
CA GLN A 202 -1.23 16.57 2.56
C GLN A 202 -1.18 17.68 3.61
N PRO A 203 -0.11 18.49 3.66
CA PRO A 203 0.12 19.44 4.73
C PRO A 203 -0.98 20.48 4.93
N GLN A 204 -1.63 20.90 3.85
CA GLN A 204 -2.72 21.87 3.89
C GLN A 204 -3.98 21.32 4.57
N ARG A 205 -4.16 19.99 4.61
CA ARG A 205 -5.34 19.32 5.17
C ARG A 205 -5.05 18.66 6.51
N TYR A 206 -3.91 17.98 6.63
CA TYR A 206 -3.58 17.15 7.78
C TYR A 206 -2.35 17.64 8.56
N GLY A 207 -1.71 18.74 8.16
CA GLY A 207 -0.48 19.23 8.77
C GLY A 207 0.77 18.45 8.33
N GLN A 208 1.92 18.78 8.93
CA GLN A 208 3.23 18.20 8.61
C GLN A 208 3.37 16.75 9.14
N ARG A 209 2.58 15.84 8.57
CA ARG A 209 2.56 14.40 8.88
C ARG A 209 2.14 13.61 7.63
N TRP A 210 2.21 12.28 7.72
CA TRP A 210 1.54 11.40 6.76
C TRP A 210 0.03 11.67 6.78
N ALA A 211 -0.60 11.63 5.62
CA ALA A 211 -2.04 11.69 5.54
C ALA A 211 -2.61 10.48 6.32
N PRO A 212 -3.65 10.64 7.15
CA PRO A 212 -4.30 9.51 7.81
C PRO A 212 -4.84 8.50 6.78
N VAL A 213 -5.10 7.27 7.21
CA VAL A 213 -5.84 6.30 6.38
C VAL A 213 -7.22 6.89 6.07
N LEU A 214 -7.53 7.07 4.79
CA LEU A 214 -8.81 7.59 4.35
C LEU A 214 -9.82 6.44 4.22
N ILE A 215 -10.99 6.57 4.83
CA ILE A 215 -12.14 5.71 4.56
C ILE A 215 -13.21 6.56 3.87
N ALA A 216 -13.51 6.24 2.62
CA ALA A 216 -14.39 7.03 1.78
C ALA A 216 -15.33 6.14 0.97
N TRP A 217 -16.29 6.79 0.31
CA TRP A 217 -17.37 6.15 -0.43
C TRP A 217 -17.30 6.54 -1.89
N THR A 218 -17.58 5.60 -2.77
CA THR A 218 -17.67 5.82 -4.21
C THR A 218 -19.05 5.39 -4.73
N ASP A 219 -19.54 6.15 -5.69
CA ASP A 219 -20.75 5.89 -6.47
C ASP A 219 -20.47 5.05 -7.73
N GLN A 220 -19.19 4.78 -8.04
CA GLN A 220 -18.78 4.07 -9.27
C GLN A 220 -18.01 2.79 -8.96
N ALA A 221 -18.46 1.67 -9.52
CA ALA A 221 -17.55 0.58 -9.90
C ALA A 221 -17.84 0.17 -11.35
N PRO A 222 -16.83 -0.14 -12.18
CA PRO A 222 -15.47 -0.51 -11.78
C PRO A 222 -14.42 0.51 -12.19
N TYR A 223 -13.49 0.79 -11.27
CA TYR A 223 -12.16 1.22 -11.67
C TYR A 223 -11.63 0.27 -12.77
N PRO A 224 -11.17 0.76 -13.93
CA PRO A 224 -10.75 -0.08 -15.05
C PRO A 224 -9.66 -1.10 -14.72
N MET A 225 -8.96 -0.90 -13.60
CA MET A 225 -7.89 -1.75 -13.09
C MET A 225 -8.41 -3.04 -12.44
N VAL A 226 -9.69 -3.09 -12.03
CA VAL A 226 -10.30 -4.23 -11.35
C VAL A 226 -11.69 -4.48 -11.96
N GLY A 227 -11.77 -5.37 -12.94
CA GLY A 227 -13.05 -5.68 -13.58
C GLY A 227 -14.03 -6.39 -12.64
N GLY A 228 -15.26 -5.88 -12.54
CA GLY A 228 -16.41 -6.51 -11.85
C GLY A 228 -17.09 -5.61 -10.79
N ASP A 229 -18.21 -6.09 -10.25
CA ASP A 229 -18.91 -5.51 -9.10
C ASP A 229 -18.08 -5.78 -7.84
N ILE A 230 -17.58 -4.72 -7.22
CA ILE A 230 -16.66 -4.78 -6.08
C ILE A 230 -17.23 -3.86 -4.99
N ALA A 231 -17.44 -4.42 -3.80
CA ALA A 231 -18.01 -3.68 -2.67
C ALA A 231 -16.99 -2.76 -1.97
N GLY A 232 -15.68 -3.01 -2.14
CA GLY A 232 -14.62 -2.22 -1.53
C GLY A 232 -13.25 -2.42 -2.17
N ILE A 233 -12.37 -1.42 -2.00
CA ILE A 233 -10.95 -1.50 -2.34
C ILE A 233 -10.15 -0.84 -1.22
N GLY A 234 -9.28 -1.60 -0.58
CA GLY A 234 -8.32 -1.17 0.42
C GLY A 234 -6.88 -1.32 -0.05
N GLY A 235 -6.01 -0.41 0.37
CA GLY A 235 -4.58 -0.51 0.11
C GLY A 235 -3.78 0.52 0.89
N SER A 236 -2.46 0.37 0.84
CA SER A 236 -1.51 1.24 1.55
C SER A 236 -0.39 1.71 0.63
N THR A 237 0.17 2.85 0.96
CA THR A 237 1.36 3.42 0.31
C THR A 237 2.61 2.97 1.05
N THR A 238 3.54 2.38 0.31
CA THR A 238 4.87 1.99 0.82
C THR A 238 5.83 3.18 0.81
N PHE A 239 6.62 3.30 1.87
CA PHE A 239 7.73 4.23 2.00
C PHE A 239 9.02 3.44 2.28
N GLU A 240 10.12 3.81 1.60
CA GLU A 240 11.39 3.07 1.58
C GLU A 240 12.61 4.03 1.63
N PRO A 241 12.81 4.80 2.71
CA PRO A 241 13.84 5.85 2.78
C PRO A 241 15.27 5.32 2.62
N ASP A 242 15.55 4.10 3.10
CA ASP A 242 16.88 3.48 3.09
C ASP A 242 16.91 2.24 2.17
N GLY A 243 16.08 2.25 1.12
CA GLY A 243 15.98 1.16 0.13
C GLY A 243 14.99 0.05 0.53
N PRO A 244 14.91 -1.05 -0.25
CA PRO A 244 13.81 -2.00 -0.19
C PRO A 244 13.61 -2.71 1.17
N GLU A 245 14.68 -2.85 1.96
CA GLU A 245 14.58 -3.46 3.30
C GLU A 245 14.01 -2.50 4.36
N SER A 246 13.96 -1.19 4.08
CA SER A 246 13.31 -0.18 4.92
C SER A 246 11.81 -0.02 4.64
N ALA A 247 11.27 -0.85 3.74
CA ALA A 247 9.89 -0.78 3.30
C ALA A 247 8.89 -0.98 4.44
N ARG A 248 7.94 -0.05 4.49
CA ARG A 248 6.84 0.03 5.46
C ARG A 248 5.66 0.80 4.89
N TYR A 249 4.48 0.58 5.45
CA TYR A 249 3.28 1.35 5.12
C TYR A 249 3.19 2.59 6.00
N VAL A 250 2.83 3.73 5.40
CA VAL A 250 2.75 5.03 6.11
C VAL A 250 1.37 5.69 6.00
N THR A 251 0.57 5.29 5.01
CA THR A 251 -0.81 5.73 4.83
C THR A 251 -1.55 4.72 3.96
N GLY A 252 -2.87 4.86 3.88
CA GLY A 252 -3.69 4.02 3.03
C GLY A 252 -5.03 4.66 2.69
N GLU A 253 -5.81 3.95 1.91
CA GLU A 253 -7.14 4.37 1.49
C GLU A 253 -8.04 3.14 1.39
N ILE A 254 -9.29 3.31 1.83
CA ILE A 254 -10.39 2.40 1.61
C ILE A 254 -11.47 3.18 0.87
N ALA A 255 -11.85 2.71 -0.30
CA ALA A 255 -13.02 3.18 -1.04
C ALA A 255 -14.10 2.09 -1.02
N LEU A 256 -15.28 2.41 -0.47
CA LEU A 256 -16.42 1.51 -0.34
C LEU A 256 -17.52 1.88 -1.33
N ASN A 257 -18.17 0.89 -1.94
CA ASN A 257 -19.29 1.13 -2.84
C ASN A 257 -20.53 1.55 -2.04
N GLN A 258 -20.98 2.79 -2.27
CA GLN A 258 -22.11 3.38 -1.58
C GLN A 258 -23.43 2.64 -1.86
N ALA A 259 -23.67 2.25 -3.12
CA ALA A 259 -24.89 1.57 -3.52
C ALA A 259 -24.97 0.16 -2.91
N ASP A 260 -23.85 -0.57 -2.89
CA ASP A 260 -23.78 -1.92 -2.30
C ASP A 260 -24.05 -1.86 -0.80
N PHE A 261 -23.37 -0.98 -0.05
CA PHE A 261 -23.58 -0.87 1.39
C PHE A 261 -24.98 -0.37 1.73
N THR A 262 -25.56 0.53 0.93
CA THR A 262 -26.97 0.96 1.12
C THR A 262 -27.91 -0.24 1.04
N GLN A 263 -27.69 -1.15 0.10
CA GLN A 263 -28.52 -2.35 -0.02
C GLN A 263 -28.20 -3.39 1.06
N ILE A 264 -26.93 -3.60 1.40
CA ILE A 264 -26.52 -4.59 2.41
C ILE A 264 -27.11 -4.23 3.77
N LEU A 265 -26.97 -2.98 4.21
CA LEU A 265 -27.37 -2.54 5.55
C LEU A 265 -28.88 -2.54 5.80
N THR A 266 -29.70 -2.76 4.76
CA THR A 266 -31.17 -2.90 4.92
C THR A 266 -31.62 -4.36 5.10
N ARG A 267 -30.71 -5.33 4.95
CA ARG A 267 -31.02 -6.76 5.06
C ARG A 267 -30.78 -7.27 6.48
N ASP A 268 -31.51 -8.31 6.86
CA ASP A 268 -31.22 -9.07 8.08
C ASP A 268 -29.79 -9.64 8.00
N GLY A 269 -28.98 -9.38 9.03
CA GLY A 269 -27.57 -9.75 9.06
C GLY A 269 -26.65 -8.88 8.21
N GLY A 270 -27.17 -7.84 7.55
CA GLY A 270 -26.41 -6.92 6.69
C GLY A 270 -25.26 -6.21 7.40
N ASP A 271 -25.42 -5.86 8.68
CA ASP A 271 -24.32 -5.27 9.47
C ASP A 271 -23.10 -6.20 9.58
N ALA A 272 -23.32 -7.51 9.65
CA ALA A 272 -22.22 -8.48 9.71
C ALA A 272 -21.51 -8.63 8.37
N GLU A 273 -22.26 -8.63 7.26
CA GLU A 273 -21.71 -8.63 5.90
C GLU A 273 -20.94 -7.34 5.61
N ALA A 274 -21.52 -6.18 5.90
CA ALA A 274 -20.86 -4.88 5.74
C ALA A 274 -19.57 -4.79 6.58
N ARG A 275 -19.60 -5.28 7.82
CA ARG A 275 -18.41 -5.32 8.68
C ARG A 275 -17.33 -6.24 8.13
N ALA A 276 -17.73 -7.37 7.56
CA ALA A 276 -16.81 -8.32 6.93
C ALA A 276 -16.08 -7.67 5.74
N ILE A 277 -16.79 -6.92 4.90
CA ILE A 277 -16.20 -6.16 3.78
C ILE A 277 -15.20 -5.12 4.30
N VAL A 278 -15.58 -4.29 5.29
CA VAL A 278 -14.65 -3.29 5.84
C VAL A 278 -13.44 -3.95 6.50
N MET A 279 -13.60 -5.09 7.18
CA MET A 279 -12.50 -5.86 7.76
C MET A 279 -11.57 -6.44 6.69
N HIS A 280 -12.10 -6.89 5.55
CA HIS A 280 -11.31 -7.36 4.41
C HIS A 280 -10.43 -6.23 3.87
N GLU A 281 -11.03 -5.07 3.61
CA GLU A 281 -10.29 -3.92 3.08
C GLU A 281 -9.27 -3.37 4.09
N LEU A 282 -9.60 -3.36 5.39
CA LEU A 282 -8.63 -3.04 6.44
C LEU A 282 -7.51 -4.09 6.52
N GLY A 283 -7.81 -5.36 6.25
CA GLY A 283 -6.82 -6.43 6.12
C GLY A 283 -5.79 -6.09 5.04
N HIS A 284 -6.26 -5.62 3.87
CA HIS A 284 -5.37 -5.09 2.84
C HIS A 284 -4.59 -3.86 3.29
N VAL A 285 -5.23 -2.89 3.95
CA VAL A 285 -4.52 -1.72 4.48
C VAL A 285 -3.36 -2.16 5.35
N VAL A 286 -3.58 -3.02 6.34
CA VAL A 286 -2.50 -3.44 7.26
C VAL A 286 -1.49 -4.43 6.67
N GLY A 287 -1.70 -4.90 5.43
CA GLY A 287 -0.70 -5.64 4.66
C GLY A 287 -1.05 -7.08 4.30
N LEU A 288 -2.26 -7.56 4.57
CA LEU A 288 -2.68 -8.91 4.17
C LEU A 288 -3.06 -8.99 2.69
N GLY A 289 -2.59 -10.04 2.04
CA GLY A 289 -2.96 -10.41 0.69
C GLY A 289 -4.09 -11.42 0.66
N HIS A 290 -4.63 -11.65 -0.54
CA HIS A 290 -5.66 -12.67 -0.75
C HIS A 290 -5.13 -14.09 -0.59
N VAL A 291 -5.99 -14.97 -0.10
CA VAL A 291 -5.82 -16.44 -0.13
C VAL A 291 -7.01 -17.09 -0.82
N THR A 292 -6.88 -18.35 -1.23
CA THR A 292 -7.98 -19.04 -1.96
C THR A 292 -8.95 -19.79 -1.04
N ASP A 293 -8.63 -19.96 0.25
CA ASP A 293 -9.48 -20.71 1.18
C ASP A 293 -10.73 -19.89 1.53
N PRO A 294 -11.94 -20.37 1.21
CA PRO A 294 -13.17 -19.62 1.45
C PRO A 294 -13.55 -19.45 2.92
N ARG A 295 -12.83 -20.11 3.84
CA ARG A 295 -12.99 -19.97 5.30
C ARG A 295 -12.19 -18.82 5.88
N GLU A 296 -11.32 -18.21 5.08
CA GLU A 296 -10.60 -16.99 5.42
C GLU A 296 -11.35 -15.79 4.83
N LEU A 297 -11.51 -14.74 5.62
CA LEU A 297 -12.11 -13.49 5.21
C LEU A 297 -11.29 -12.83 4.10
N MET A 298 -9.98 -13.05 4.04
CA MET A 298 -9.13 -12.60 2.93
C MET A 298 -9.30 -13.44 1.64
N ALA A 299 -10.34 -14.25 1.51
CA ALA A 299 -10.72 -14.84 0.23
C ALA A 299 -11.22 -13.75 -0.75
N PRO A 300 -10.81 -13.76 -2.03
CA PRO A 300 -11.14 -12.72 -3.02
C PRO A 300 -12.58 -12.80 -3.55
N LYS A 301 -13.44 -13.62 -2.96
CA LYS A 301 -14.84 -13.83 -3.37
C LYS A 301 -15.71 -13.93 -2.15
N GLU A 302 -16.93 -13.45 -2.28
CA GLU A 302 -17.92 -13.51 -1.19
C GLU A 302 -18.29 -14.97 -0.96
N THR A 303 -17.99 -15.48 0.23
CA THR A 303 -18.27 -16.86 0.64
C THR A 303 -19.34 -16.92 1.74
N GLY A 304 -19.80 -15.78 2.24
CA GLY A 304 -20.64 -15.67 3.44
C GLY A 304 -19.85 -15.68 4.74
N GLN A 305 -18.51 -15.71 4.67
CA GLN A 305 -17.64 -15.57 5.84
C GLN A 305 -17.71 -14.14 6.39
N THR A 306 -18.20 -14.00 7.63
CA THR A 306 -18.39 -12.67 8.27
C THR A 306 -17.41 -12.38 9.40
N ALA A 307 -16.46 -13.30 9.65
CA ALA A 307 -15.48 -13.21 10.70
C ALA A 307 -14.09 -13.62 10.21
N LEU A 308 -13.04 -13.15 10.89
CA LEU A 308 -11.66 -13.57 10.61
C LEU A 308 -11.52 -15.09 10.76
N GLY A 309 -11.01 -15.75 9.74
CA GLY A 309 -10.60 -17.14 9.80
C GLY A 309 -9.29 -17.31 10.59
N PRO A 310 -8.85 -18.56 10.82
CA PRO A 310 -7.61 -18.83 11.54
C PRO A 310 -6.38 -18.23 10.86
N GLY A 311 -6.28 -18.32 9.53
CA GLY A 311 -5.19 -17.76 8.75
C GLY A 311 -5.17 -16.23 8.81
N ASP A 312 -6.33 -15.59 8.67
CA ASP A 312 -6.43 -14.13 8.79
C ASP A 312 -5.89 -13.64 10.14
N ARG A 313 -6.29 -14.30 11.25
CA ARG A 313 -5.82 -13.92 12.59
C ARG A 313 -4.31 -14.07 12.74
N GLN A 314 -3.74 -15.13 12.18
CA GLN A 314 -2.29 -15.34 12.18
C GLN A 314 -1.56 -14.28 11.36
N GLY A 315 -2.07 -14.00 10.15
CA GLY A 315 -1.54 -12.95 9.28
C GLY A 315 -1.58 -11.59 9.98
N LEU A 316 -2.73 -11.24 10.57
CA LEU A 316 -2.93 -9.98 11.29
C LEU A 316 -1.99 -9.85 12.49
N ALA A 317 -1.82 -10.92 13.27
CA ALA A 317 -0.84 -10.95 14.36
C ALA A 317 0.60 -10.76 13.85
N THR A 318 0.92 -11.33 12.67
CA THR A 318 2.25 -11.21 12.07
C THR A 318 2.53 -9.79 11.58
N VAL A 319 1.60 -9.15 10.86
CA VAL A 319 1.79 -7.76 10.39
C VAL A 319 1.79 -6.75 11.53
N GLY A 320 1.10 -7.06 12.62
CA GLY A 320 1.11 -6.25 13.84
C GLY A 320 2.40 -6.36 14.67
N ALA A 321 3.21 -7.40 14.44
CA ALA A 321 4.49 -7.62 15.09
C ALA A 321 5.69 -7.15 14.24
N GLY A 322 5.45 -6.23 13.29
CA GLY A 322 6.50 -5.63 12.47
C GLY A 322 7.54 -4.83 13.26
N PRO A 323 8.64 -4.41 12.61
CA PRO A 323 9.64 -3.56 13.26
C PRO A 323 9.08 -2.15 13.53
N CYS A 324 9.57 -1.51 14.60
CA CYS A 324 9.34 -0.09 14.83
C CYS A 324 10.31 0.78 14.05
N TRP A 325 9.85 1.95 13.61
CA TRP A 325 10.58 2.84 12.72
C TRP A 325 10.73 4.22 13.38
N PRO A 326 11.96 4.66 13.71
CA PRO A 326 12.17 5.96 14.36
C PRO A 326 11.78 7.18 13.52
N ASP A 327 11.62 6.98 12.21
CA ASP A 327 11.47 8.00 11.17
C ASP A 327 10.09 7.98 10.49
N THR A 328 9.08 7.39 11.15
CA THR A 328 7.67 7.43 10.72
C THR A 328 6.81 8.32 11.59
#